data_AF-A0A521IQC0-F1
#
_entry.id   AF-A0A521IQC0-F1
#
_cell.length_a   1.000
_cell.length_b   1.000
_cell.length_c   1.000
_cell.angle_alpha   90.00
_cell.angle_beta   90.00
_cell.angle_gamma   90.00
#
_symmetry.space_group_name_H-M   'P 1'
#
loop_
_entity.id
_entity.type
_entity.pdbx_description
1 polymer ?
#
loop_
_entity_poly.entity_id
_entity_poly.type
_entity_poly.pdbx_seq_one_letter_code
_entity_poly.pdbx_strand_id
1 'polypeptide(L)'
;MSTLQSQIQRLSRAIEEHRRDLRTLYGDLGKATATDDSPSAQEVLQKKREYEIQEELYQQLTFSLKQFEDRSRKLKQVQKDLKVLSKEKKELCAQLGAIAYEAYGNASYSDELSKTLAPFLAVRKRRNAGVPVFAHLHRRALGRMFLKLGEEILTRHLEEELRSEAREELFKQVREYRSKEHLLGEELALHQSALDQLKNSEVPTPWLRLETYNQSRMKALKAYEEAAIAYGRQMYEHEGDQNPLATQITLHRTRIKQLGGEIKEKQNRIKIQELEAQIEIEKQKIEHIADQIGALRAQIDQLNSAIAKRRTLIRMLEGTGNDG
;
A
#
# COMPACT_ATOMS: atom_id res chain seq x y z
N MET A 1 18.76 41.73 -2.11
CA MET A 1 19.33 40.36 -2.04
C MET A 1 18.26 39.28 -1.87
N SER A 2 17.59 39.14 -0.70
CA SER A 2 16.62 38.05 -0.41
C SER A 2 15.43 37.95 -1.38
N THR A 3 14.91 39.08 -1.86
CA THR A 3 13.76 39.13 -2.78
C THR A 3 14.10 38.63 -4.19
N LEU A 4 15.29 38.95 -4.73
CA LEU A 4 15.72 38.47 -6.04
C LEU A 4 16.07 36.97 -6.00
N GLN A 5 16.68 36.51 -4.91
CA GLN A 5 16.99 35.09 -4.72
C GLN A 5 15.72 34.23 -4.64
N SER A 6 14.72 34.66 -3.87
CA SER A 6 13.43 33.95 -3.80
C SER A 6 12.68 33.96 -5.14
N GLN A 7 12.78 35.04 -5.93
CA GLN A 7 12.24 35.07 -7.28
C GLN A 7 12.94 34.08 -8.22
N ILE A 8 14.27 34.00 -8.18
CA ILE A 8 15.03 33.01 -8.95
C ILE A 8 14.58 31.59 -8.59
N GLN A 9 14.42 31.28 -7.31
CA GLN A 9 13.94 29.96 -6.87
C GLN A 9 12.54 29.64 -7.42
N ARG A 10 11.62 30.61 -7.43
CA ARG A 10 10.27 30.43 -8.01
C ARG A 10 10.34 30.14 -9.51
N LEU A 11 11.15 30.91 -10.25
CA LEU A 11 11.35 30.69 -11.69
C LEU A 11 11.98 29.33 -11.97
N SER A 12 12.95 28.89 -11.17
CA SER A 12 13.56 27.57 -11.29
C SER A 12 12.54 26.44 -11.09
N ARG A 13 11.64 26.56 -10.11
CA ARG A 13 10.55 25.59 -9.91
C ARG A 13 9.60 25.54 -11.11
N ALA A 14 9.22 26.69 -11.65
CA ALA A 14 8.39 26.75 -12.86
C ALA A 14 9.08 26.10 -14.08
N ILE A 15 10.41 26.24 -14.21
CA ILE A 15 11.18 25.53 -15.23
C ILE A 15 11.13 24.02 -15.01
N GLU A 16 11.24 23.55 -13.76
CA GLU A 16 11.14 22.12 -13.43
C GLU A 16 9.76 21.55 -13.76
N GLU A 17 8.68 22.28 -13.48
CA GLU A 17 7.31 21.91 -13.84
C GLU A 17 7.19 21.74 -15.36
N HIS A 18 7.56 22.76 -16.14
CA HIS A 18 7.54 22.65 -17.60
C HIS A 18 8.45 21.55 -18.15
N ARG A 19 9.56 21.21 -17.47
CA ARG A 19 10.41 20.08 -17.87
C ARG A 19 9.73 18.73 -17.61
N ARG A 20 8.91 18.62 -16.57
CA ARG A 20 8.08 17.42 -16.31
C ARG A 20 6.99 17.31 -17.36
N ASP A 21 6.28 18.40 -17.63
CA ASP A 21 5.25 18.45 -18.68
C ASP A 21 5.82 18.08 -20.06
N LEU A 22 7.04 18.56 -20.37
CA LEU A 22 7.71 18.16 -21.60
C LEU A 22 7.99 16.67 -21.67
N ARG A 23 8.40 16.04 -20.56
CA ARG A 23 8.63 14.58 -20.54
C ARG A 23 7.34 13.83 -20.83
N THR A 24 6.21 14.22 -20.24
CA THR A 24 4.92 13.57 -20.52
C THR A 24 4.50 13.78 -21.97
N LEU A 25 4.59 15.01 -22.48
CA LEU A 25 4.22 15.32 -23.87
C LEU A 25 5.08 14.58 -24.90
N TYR A 26 6.39 14.45 -24.67
CA TYR A 26 7.23 13.62 -25.53
C TYR A 26 6.84 12.15 -25.46
N GLY A 27 6.54 11.62 -24.26
CA GLY A 27 6.04 10.26 -24.11
C GLY A 27 4.74 10.03 -24.88
N ASP A 28 3.77 10.93 -24.74
CA ASP A 28 2.47 10.81 -25.41
C ASP A 28 2.60 10.93 -26.93
N LEU A 29 3.46 11.85 -27.41
CA LEU A 29 3.78 11.97 -28.82
C LEU A 29 4.37 10.67 -29.36
N GLY A 30 5.40 10.13 -28.70
CA GLY A 30 6.04 8.89 -29.13
C GLY A 30 5.11 7.68 -29.10
N LYS A 31 4.16 7.62 -28.17
CA LYS A 31 3.12 6.57 -28.15
C LYS A 31 2.14 6.72 -29.30
N ALA A 32 1.75 7.94 -29.64
CA ALA A 32 0.77 8.22 -30.69
C ALA A 32 1.33 7.99 -32.10
N THR A 33 2.63 8.26 -32.30
CA THR A 33 3.29 8.15 -33.60
C THR A 33 4.02 6.82 -33.81
N ALA A 34 4.04 5.93 -32.82
CA ALA A 34 4.67 4.60 -32.95
C ALA A 34 3.84 3.65 -33.82
N THR A 35 3.72 3.99 -35.09
CA THR A 35 3.04 3.22 -36.14
C THR A 35 3.97 2.83 -37.29
N ASP A 36 5.13 3.48 -37.38
CA ASP A 36 6.03 3.38 -38.53
C ASP A 36 7.06 2.25 -38.39
N ASP A 37 7.70 1.87 -39.50
CA ASP A 37 8.75 0.84 -39.56
C ASP A 37 10.13 1.33 -39.05
N SER A 38 10.20 2.51 -38.43
CA SER A 38 11.45 3.01 -37.84
C SER A 38 11.95 2.07 -36.74
N PRO A 39 13.27 1.81 -36.64
CA PRO A 39 13.82 0.95 -35.58
C PRO A 39 13.45 1.46 -34.17
N SER A 40 13.37 2.77 -33.97
CA SER A 40 12.97 3.36 -32.69
C SER A 40 11.47 3.22 -32.42
N ALA A 41 10.61 3.22 -33.45
CA ALA A 41 9.19 2.93 -33.31
C ALA A 41 8.96 1.45 -32.96
N GLN A 42 9.69 0.54 -33.61
CA GLN A 42 9.66 -0.89 -33.31
C GLN A 42 10.10 -1.18 -31.87
N GLU A 43 11.11 -0.48 -31.37
CA GLU A 43 11.54 -0.58 -29.97
C GLU A 43 10.41 -0.18 -29.00
N VAL A 44 9.71 0.93 -29.26
CA VAL A 44 8.55 1.36 -28.45
C VAL A 44 7.45 0.29 -28.46
N LEU A 45 7.13 -0.27 -29.62
CA LEU A 45 6.13 -1.33 -29.76
C LEU A 45 6.55 -2.63 -29.05
N GLN A 46 7.82 -3.01 -29.13
CA GLN A 46 8.34 -4.16 -28.40
C GLN A 46 8.22 -3.95 -26.89
N LYS A 47 8.64 -2.79 -26.37
CA LYS A 47 8.53 -2.46 -24.94
C LYS A 47 7.08 -2.37 -24.47
N LYS A 48 6.18 -1.90 -25.32
CA LYS A 48 4.73 -1.94 -25.07
C LYS A 48 4.24 -3.38 -24.86
N ARG A 49 4.59 -4.30 -25.77
CA ARG A 49 4.22 -5.73 -25.66
C ARG A 49 4.80 -6.38 -24.41
N GLU A 50 6.07 -6.10 -24.10
CA GLU A 50 6.70 -6.57 -22.86
C GLU A 50 5.93 -6.10 -21.61
N TYR A 51 5.50 -4.83 -21.59
CA TYR A 51 4.66 -4.29 -20.50
C TYR A 51 3.28 -4.95 -20.45
N GLU A 52 2.59 -5.09 -21.58
CA GLU A 52 1.26 -5.72 -21.66
C GLU A 52 1.28 -7.16 -21.13
N ILE A 53 2.30 -7.95 -21.51
CA ILE A 53 2.48 -9.32 -20.99
C ILE A 53 2.64 -9.30 -19.46
N GLN A 54 3.44 -8.38 -18.91
CA GLN A 54 3.64 -8.29 -17.46
C GLN A 54 2.38 -7.80 -16.73
N GLU A 55 1.61 -6.91 -17.34
CA GLU A 55 0.34 -6.41 -16.81
C GLU A 55 -0.71 -7.54 -16.79
N GLU A 56 -0.84 -8.32 -17.86
CA GLU A 56 -1.73 -9.49 -17.92
C GLU A 56 -1.39 -10.52 -16.84
N LEU A 57 -0.10 -10.86 -16.69
CA LEU A 57 0.36 -11.81 -15.66
C LEU A 57 0.05 -11.29 -14.25
N TYR A 58 0.26 -9.99 -14.00
CA TYR A 58 -0.07 -9.36 -12.74
C TYR A 58 -1.58 -9.40 -12.45
N GLN A 59 -2.43 -9.11 -13.44
CA GLN A 59 -3.89 -9.14 -13.31
C GLN A 59 -4.40 -10.56 -13.07
N GLN A 60 -3.90 -11.55 -13.81
CA GLN A 60 -4.23 -12.96 -13.61
C GLN A 60 -3.90 -13.43 -12.19
N LEU A 61 -2.73 -13.07 -11.68
CA LEU A 61 -2.32 -13.40 -10.31
C LEU A 61 -3.16 -12.67 -9.25
N THR A 62 -3.49 -11.40 -9.48
CA THR A 62 -4.34 -10.62 -8.58
C THR A 62 -5.74 -11.21 -8.50
N PHE A 63 -6.29 -11.64 -9.64
CA PHE A 63 -7.59 -12.28 -9.71
C PHE A 63 -7.60 -13.64 -8.99
N SER A 64 -6.60 -14.49 -9.21
CA SER A 64 -6.50 -15.79 -8.53
C SER A 64 -6.31 -15.64 -7.02
N LEU A 65 -5.56 -14.65 -6.56
CA LEU A 65 -5.44 -14.28 -5.15
C LEU A 65 -6.78 -13.90 -4.53
N LYS A 66 -7.56 -13.06 -5.21
CA LYS A 66 -8.90 -12.68 -4.74
C LYS A 66 -9.83 -13.90 -4.62
N GLN A 67 -9.82 -14.78 -5.62
CA GLN A 67 -10.58 -16.03 -5.56
C GLN A 67 -10.14 -16.92 -4.39
N PHE A 68 -8.84 -17.01 -4.12
CA PHE A 68 -8.29 -17.75 -2.99
C PHE A 68 -8.77 -17.20 -1.66
N GLU A 69 -8.71 -15.87 -1.48
CA GLU A 69 -9.21 -15.21 -0.27
C GLU A 69 -10.71 -15.42 -0.07
N ASP A 70 -11.52 -15.24 -1.11
CA ASP A 70 -12.96 -15.40 -1.04
C ASP A 70 -13.35 -16.85 -0.69
N ARG A 71 -12.71 -17.85 -1.31
CA ARG A 71 -12.91 -19.27 -0.98
C ARG A 71 -12.46 -19.60 0.43
N SER A 72 -11.33 -19.05 0.88
CA SER A 72 -10.84 -19.21 2.26
C SER A 72 -11.81 -18.61 3.29
N ARG A 73 -12.41 -17.45 3.00
CA ARG A 73 -13.45 -16.83 3.85
C ARG A 73 -14.71 -17.68 3.91
N LYS A 74 -15.21 -18.14 2.75
CA LYS A 74 -16.39 -19.03 2.69
C LYS A 74 -16.15 -20.34 3.44
N LEU A 75 -14.99 -20.96 3.27
CA LEU A 75 -14.62 -22.17 4.00
C LEU A 75 -14.64 -21.95 5.52
N LYS A 76 -14.11 -20.82 6.02
CA LYS A 76 -14.19 -20.46 7.44
C LYS A 76 -15.63 -20.27 7.92
N GLN A 77 -16.49 -19.70 7.08
CA GLN A 77 -17.91 -19.51 7.38
C GLN A 77 -18.64 -20.86 7.47
N VAL A 78 -18.49 -21.73 6.48
CA VAL A 78 -19.06 -23.10 6.49
C VAL A 78 -18.56 -23.89 7.70
N GLN A 79 -17.28 -23.80 8.04
CA GLN A 79 -16.74 -24.42 9.26
C GLN A 79 -17.36 -23.87 10.55
N LYS A 80 -17.73 -22.58 10.59
CA LYS A 80 -18.42 -21.98 11.72
C LYS A 80 -19.86 -22.47 11.79
N ASP A 81 -20.55 -22.58 10.66
CA ASP A 81 -21.93 -23.03 10.58
C ASP A 81 -22.03 -24.52 10.96
N LEU A 82 -21.11 -25.37 10.50
CA LEU A 82 -20.98 -26.76 10.96
C LEU A 82 -20.74 -26.86 12.47
N LYS A 83 -19.97 -25.94 13.07
CA LYS A 83 -19.79 -25.90 14.53
C LYS A 83 -21.09 -25.53 15.27
N VAL A 84 -21.91 -24.63 14.73
CA VAL A 84 -23.22 -24.31 15.29
C VAL A 84 -24.16 -25.51 15.16
N LEU A 85 -24.22 -26.10 13.97
CA LEU A 85 -25.01 -27.30 13.68
C LEU A 85 -24.61 -28.47 14.61
N SER A 86 -23.33 -28.61 14.95
CA SER A 86 -22.87 -29.63 15.91
C SER A 86 -23.45 -29.47 17.32
N LYS A 87 -23.87 -28.26 17.71
CA LYS A 87 -24.57 -28.03 18.99
C LYS A 87 -26.02 -28.46 18.89
N GLU A 88 -26.70 -28.09 17.81
CA GLU A 88 -28.07 -28.51 17.51
C GLU A 88 -28.18 -30.04 17.42
N LYS A 89 -27.19 -30.70 16.78
CA LYS A 89 -27.04 -32.16 16.74
C LYS A 89 -27.12 -32.78 18.14
N LYS A 90 -26.41 -32.23 19.11
CA LYS A 90 -26.34 -32.78 20.48
C LYS A 90 -27.68 -32.71 21.18
N GLU A 91 -28.46 -31.66 20.95
CA GLU A 91 -29.80 -31.48 21.51
C GLU A 91 -30.77 -32.47 20.87
N LEU A 92 -30.77 -32.57 19.53
CA LEU A 92 -31.59 -33.55 18.79
C LEU A 92 -31.25 -34.99 19.19
N CYS A 93 -29.96 -35.34 19.29
CA CYS A 93 -29.53 -36.66 19.73
C CYS A 93 -29.98 -36.95 21.17
N ALA A 94 -29.87 -36.00 22.10
CA ALA A 94 -30.34 -36.21 23.47
C ALA A 94 -31.86 -36.45 23.53
N GLN A 95 -32.64 -35.75 22.69
CA GLN A 95 -34.08 -35.95 22.62
C GLN A 95 -34.44 -37.29 21.94
N LEU A 96 -33.81 -37.62 20.80
CA LEU A 96 -33.96 -38.92 20.13
C LEU A 96 -33.62 -40.09 21.06
N GLY A 97 -32.53 -39.98 21.82
CA GLY A 97 -32.15 -41.00 22.80
C GLY A 97 -33.14 -41.14 23.95
N ALA A 98 -33.79 -40.05 24.38
CA ALA A 98 -34.86 -40.10 25.36
C ALA A 98 -36.12 -40.78 24.80
N ILE A 99 -36.51 -40.47 23.56
CA ILE A 99 -37.62 -41.12 22.86
C ILE A 99 -37.36 -42.63 22.74
N ALA A 100 -36.17 -42.99 22.25
CA ALA A 100 -35.76 -44.39 22.12
C ALA A 100 -35.73 -45.11 23.47
N TYR A 101 -35.27 -44.42 24.52
CA TYR A 101 -35.32 -44.94 25.88
C TYR A 101 -36.75 -45.24 26.29
N GLU A 102 -37.68 -44.30 26.18
CA GLU A 102 -39.09 -44.45 26.56
C GLU A 102 -39.78 -45.57 25.80
N ALA A 103 -39.56 -45.61 24.49
CA ALA A 103 -40.23 -46.49 23.56
C ALA A 103 -39.65 -47.92 23.60
N TYR A 104 -38.44 -48.11 24.15
CA TYR A 104 -37.83 -49.43 24.39
C TYR A 104 -38.61 -50.24 25.43
N GLY A 105 -39.27 -51.31 24.96
CA GLY A 105 -40.08 -52.22 25.77
C GLY A 105 -41.57 -52.22 25.44
N ASN A 106 -42.06 -51.21 24.71
CA ASN A 106 -43.48 -51.07 24.36
C ASN A 106 -43.79 -51.34 22.87
N ALA A 107 -42.79 -51.30 21.98
CA ALA A 107 -42.98 -51.50 20.55
C ALA A 107 -42.05 -52.57 19.96
N SER A 108 -42.50 -53.20 18.87
CA SER A 108 -41.75 -54.17 18.07
C SER A 108 -40.88 -53.42 17.05
N TYR A 109 -39.60 -53.22 17.38
CA TYR A 109 -38.61 -52.59 16.50
C TYR A 109 -37.94 -53.59 15.56
N SER A 110 -37.26 -53.10 14.53
CA SER A 110 -36.40 -53.94 13.68
C SER A 110 -35.28 -54.61 14.50
N ASP A 111 -34.74 -55.72 13.98
CA ASP A 111 -33.60 -56.42 14.60
C ASP A 111 -32.37 -55.51 14.69
N GLU A 112 -32.21 -54.57 13.76
CA GLU A 112 -31.13 -53.58 13.77
C GLU A 112 -31.29 -52.55 14.88
N LEU A 113 -32.48 -51.93 15.00
CA LEU A 113 -32.74 -50.95 16.06
C LEU A 113 -32.65 -51.59 17.44
N SER A 114 -33.19 -52.78 17.61
CA SER A 114 -33.11 -53.50 18.89
C SER A 114 -31.68 -53.92 19.27
N LYS A 115 -30.82 -54.29 18.30
CA LYS A 115 -29.38 -54.50 18.50
C LYS A 115 -28.63 -53.22 18.90
N THR A 116 -28.96 -52.06 18.31
CA THR A 116 -28.38 -50.77 18.72
C THR A 116 -28.81 -50.34 20.12
N LEU A 117 -30.06 -50.60 20.51
CA LEU A 117 -30.62 -50.17 21.81
C LEU A 117 -30.17 -51.09 22.96
N ALA A 118 -29.99 -52.39 22.70
CA ALA A 118 -29.64 -53.39 23.71
C ALA A 118 -28.41 -53.05 24.59
N PRO A 119 -27.24 -52.64 24.06
CA PRO A 119 -26.06 -52.36 24.89
C PRO A 119 -26.26 -51.17 25.83
N PHE A 120 -27.14 -50.22 25.49
CA PHE A 120 -27.43 -49.06 26.33
C PHE A 120 -28.60 -49.30 27.30
N LEU A 121 -29.56 -50.15 26.94
CA LEU A 121 -30.86 -50.28 27.61
C LEU A 121 -31.13 -51.65 28.25
N ALA A 122 -30.20 -52.60 28.20
CA ALA A 122 -30.34 -53.95 28.79
C ALA A 122 -30.72 -53.95 30.29
N VAL A 123 -30.38 -52.89 31.04
CA VAL A 123 -30.74 -52.72 32.45
C VAL A 123 -32.25 -52.56 32.66
N ARG A 124 -33.00 -52.05 31.67
CA ARG A 124 -34.46 -51.87 31.73
C ARG A 124 -35.21 -53.20 31.62
N LYS A 125 -34.73 -54.13 30.76
CA LYS A 125 -35.35 -55.47 30.57
C LYS A 125 -35.29 -56.37 31.81
N ARG A 126 -34.33 -56.18 32.71
CA ARG A 126 -34.20 -56.97 33.95
C ARG A 126 -35.13 -56.53 35.09
N ARG A 127 -35.88 -55.43 34.94
CA ARG A 127 -36.56 -54.72 36.06
C ARG A 127 -38.07 -54.54 35.91
N ASN A 128 -38.74 -55.38 35.11
CA ASN A 128 -40.21 -55.49 35.12
C ASN A 128 -40.75 -56.31 36.31
N ALA A 129 -39.91 -56.71 37.27
CA ALA A 129 -40.35 -57.21 38.58
C ALA A 129 -40.28 -56.05 39.59
N GLY A 130 -41.45 -55.58 40.03
CA GLY A 130 -41.67 -54.26 40.62
C GLY A 130 -40.83 -53.92 41.85
N VAL A 131 -40.02 -52.86 41.74
CA VAL A 131 -39.65 -51.93 42.84
C VAL A 131 -39.32 -50.57 42.21
N PRO A 132 -39.87 -49.44 42.70
CA PRO A 132 -39.51 -48.11 42.20
C PRO A 132 -38.21 -47.65 42.87
N VAL A 133 -37.06 -47.82 42.21
CA VAL A 133 -35.83 -47.14 42.66
C VAL A 133 -35.06 -46.59 41.47
N PHE A 134 -35.39 -45.35 41.12
CA PHE A 134 -34.44 -44.42 40.51
C PHE A 134 -34.54 -43.05 41.18
N ALA A 135 -34.30 -43.04 42.49
CA ALA A 135 -33.94 -41.80 43.18
C ALA A 135 -32.47 -41.37 42.88
N HIS A 136 -31.64 -42.20 42.24
CA HIS A 136 -30.17 -41.98 42.24
C HIS A 136 -29.42 -42.14 40.90
N LEU A 137 -30.08 -42.34 39.75
CA LEU A 137 -29.40 -42.07 38.49
C LEU A 137 -29.28 -40.54 38.36
N HIS A 138 -28.09 -40.01 38.65
CA HIS A 138 -27.81 -38.59 38.48
C HIS A 138 -28.27 -38.16 37.08
N ARG A 139 -29.14 -37.14 37.02
CA ARG A 139 -29.71 -36.56 35.79
C ARG A 139 -28.67 -36.34 34.67
N ARG A 140 -27.42 -36.05 35.05
CA ARG A 140 -26.25 -35.93 34.16
C ARG A 140 -25.81 -37.23 33.49
N ALA A 141 -25.86 -38.37 34.18
CA ALA A 141 -25.45 -39.67 33.63
C ALA A 141 -26.47 -40.17 32.58
N LEU A 142 -27.77 -40.00 32.87
CA LEU A 142 -28.85 -40.27 31.91
C LEU A 142 -28.73 -39.39 30.65
N GLY A 143 -28.48 -38.09 30.81
CA GLY A 143 -28.29 -37.19 29.66
C GLY A 143 -27.12 -37.59 28.76
N ARG A 144 -26.00 -38.06 29.32
CA ARG A 144 -24.87 -38.57 28.52
C ARG A 144 -25.21 -39.87 27.78
N MET A 145 -25.98 -40.76 28.40
CA MET A 145 -26.44 -41.97 27.72
C MET A 145 -27.40 -41.66 26.58
N PHE A 146 -28.38 -40.76 26.78
CA PHE A 146 -29.30 -40.36 25.73
C PHE A 146 -28.59 -39.73 24.54
N LEU A 147 -27.61 -38.87 24.80
CA LEU A 147 -26.82 -38.26 23.73
C LEU A 147 -26.08 -39.32 22.89
N LYS A 148 -25.39 -40.28 23.52
CA LYS A 148 -24.70 -41.37 22.82
C LYS A 148 -25.66 -42.29 22.05
N LEU A 149 -26.79 -42.60 22.67
CA LEU A 149 -27.82 -43.45 22.05
C LEU A 149 -28.42 -42.76 20.82
N GLY A 150 -28.76 -41.49 20.94
CA GLY A 150 -29.26 -40.69 19.83
C GLY A 150 -28.23 -40.50 18.72
N GLU A 151 -26.93 -40.36 19.07
CA GLU A 151 -25.85 -40.34 18.08
C GLU A 151 -25.80 -41.64 17.27
N GLU A 152 -25.90 -42.81 17.91
CA GLU A 152 -25.95 -44.11 17.19
C GLU A 152 -27.18 -44.24 16.30
N ILE A 153 -28.37 -43.84 16.79
CA ILE A 153 -29.61 -43.84 16.00
C ILE A 153 -29.47 -42.95 14.77
N LEU A 154 -28.98 -41.73 14.97
CA LEU A 154 -28.85 -40.73 13.92
C LEU A 154 -27.70 -41.05 12.95
N THR A 155 -26.68 -41.81 13.36
CA THR A 155 -25.61 -42.29 12.47
C THR A 155 -26.06 -43.46 11.61
N ARG A 156 -26.95 -44.31 12.12
CA ARG A 156 -27.44 -45.51 11.41
C ARG A 156 -28.75 -45.30 10.65
N HIS A 157 -29.30 -44.09 10.66
CA HIS A 157 -30.53 -43.75 9.94
C HIS A 157 -31.78 -44.48 10.46
N LEU A 158 -31.86 -44.69 11.78
CA LEU A 158 -32.94 -45.46 12.42
C LEU A 158 -34.04 -44.60 13.06
N GLU A 159 -33.97 -43.28 12.93
CA GLU A 159 -34.94 -42.35 13.53
C GLU A 159 -36.38 -42.50 13.02
N GLU A 160 -36.60 -42.90 11.76
CA GLU A 160 -37.97 -43.07 11.22
C GLU A 160 -38.73 -44.22 11.90
N GLU A 161 -38.03 -45.22 12.46
CA GLU A 161 -38.66 -46.31 13.25
C GLU A 161 -39.16 -45.84 14.63
N LEU A 162 -38.65 -44.71 15.12
CA LEU A 162 -39.03 -44.11 16.41
C LEU A 162 -40.13 -43.06 16.28
N ARG A 163 -40.67 -42.88 15.06
CA ARG A 163 -41.63 -41.84 14.74
C ARG A 163 -42.94 -42.04 15.49
N SER A 164 -43.47 -40.94 16.03
CA SER A 164 -44.77 -40.90 16.71
C SER A 164 -45.50 -39.61 16.32
N GLU A 165 -46.81 -39.70 16.11
CA GLU A 165 -47.68 -38.56 15.77
C GLU A 165 -47.59 -37.42 16.80
N ALA A 166 -47.31 -37.73 18.07
CA ALA A 166 -47.16 -36.73 19.12
C ALA A 166 -45.85 -35.92 19.04
N ARG A 167 -44.88 -36.34 18.21
CA ARG A 167 -43.52 -35.80 18.16
C ARG A 167 -43.06 -35.47 16.74
N GLU A 168 -43.98 -35.30 15.79
CA GLU A 168 -43.65 -35.05 14.38
C GLU A 168 -42.71 -33.85 14.16
N GLU A 169 -42.86 -32.80 14.96
CA GLU A 169 -42.04 -31.58 14.85
C GLU A 169 -40.55 -31.86 15.09
N LEU A 170 -40.23 -32.77 16.01
CA LEU A 170 -38.85 -33.19 16.26
C LEU A 170 -38.27 -33.95 15.07
N PHE A 171 -39.06 -34.82 14.45
CA PHE A 171 -38.60 -35.57 13.27
C PHE A 171 -38.46 -34.68 12.03
N LYS A 172 -39.28 -33.63 11.90
CA LYS A 172 -39.03 -32.57 10.90
C LYS A 172 -37.69 -31.88 11.15
N GLN A 173 -37.40 -31.48 12.38
CA GLN A 173 -36.11 -30.87 12.75
C GLN A 173 -34.93 -31.79 12.48
N VAL A 174 -35.05 -33.11 12.72
CA VAL A 174 -34.01 -34.10 12.40
C VAL A 174 -33.75 -34.20 10.90
N ARG A 175 -34.81 -34.21 10.08
CA ARG A 175 -34.67 -34.20 8.61
C ARG A 175 -34.03 -32.91 8.10
N GLU A 176 -34.48 -31.76 8.62
CA GLU A 176 -33.89 -30.46 8.28
C GLU A 176 -32.42 -30.38 8.68
N TYR A 177 -32.09 -30.85 9.88
CA TYR A 177 -30.71 -30.94 10.37
C TYR A 177 -29.84 -31.77 9.40
N ARG A 178 -30.32 -32.93 8.97
CA ARG A 178 -29.57 -33.79 8.04
C ARG A 178 -29.39 -33.16 6.67
N SER A 179 -30.43 -32.54 6.14
CA SER A 179 -30.34 -31.82 4.89
C SER A 179 -29.29 -30.71 4.98
N LYS A 180 -29.28 -29.95 6.09
CA LYS A 180 -28.27 -28.90 6.34
C LYS A 180 -26.86 -29.47 6.53
N GLU A 181 -26.69 -30.56 7.29
CA GLU A 181 -25.37 -31.22 7.50
C GLU A 181 -24.79 -31.70 6.17
N HIS A 182 -25.62 -32.31 5.32
CA HIS A 182 -25.22 -32.77 4.00
C HIS A 182 -24.80 -31.61 3.09
N LEU A 183 -25.65 -30.58 2.95
CA LEU A 183 -25.37 -29.42 2.09
C LEU A 183 -24.10 -28.68 2.51
N LEU A 184 -23.92 -28.43 3.81
CA LEU A 184 -22.71 -27.79 4.34
C LEU A 184 -21.48 -28.69 4.15
N GLY A 185 -21.62 -30.01 4.25
CA GLY A 185 -20.56 -30.98 3.97
C GLY A 185 -20.12 -30.97 2.51
N GLU A 186 -21.07 -30.96 1.57
CA GLU A 186 -20.80 -30.81 0.14
C GLU A 186 -20.14 -29.48 -0.18
N GLU A 187 -20.65 -28.37 0.37
CA GLU A 187 -20.07 -27.03 0.19
C GLU A 187 -18.63 -26.96 0.71
N LEU A 188 -18.36 -27.56 1.87
CA LEU A 188 -17.01 -27.64 2.44
C LEU A 188 -16.08 -28.44 1.52
N ALA A 189 -16.51 -29.58 1.01
CA ALA A 189 -15.72 -30.41 0.09
C ALA A 189 -15.44 -29.66 -1.23
N LEU A 190 -16.42 -28.96 -1.77
CA LEU A 190 -16.28 -28.12 -2.96
C LEU A 190 -15.25 -27.01 -2.72
N HIS A 191 -15.32 -26.27 -1.60
CA HIS A 191 -14.37 -25.22 -1.29
C HIS A 191 -12.96 -25.75 -1.01
N GLN A 192 -12.82 -26.90 -0.37
CA GLN A 192 -11.52 -27.55 -0.15
C GLN A 192 -10.89 -28.00 -1.48
N SER A 193 -11.63 -28.74 -2.30
CA SER A 193 -11.18 -29.17 -3.63
C SER A 193 -10.77 -27.99 -4.50
N ALA A 194 -11.58 -26.92 -4.49
CA ALA A 194 -11.32 -25.72 -5.27
C ALA A 194 -10.12 -24.90 -4.74
N LEU A 195 -9.80 -24.97 -3.45
CA LEU A 195 -8.57 -24.39 -2.89
C LEU A 195 -7.35 -25.25 -3.22
N ASP A 196 -7.49 -26.57 -3.20
CA ASP A 196 -6.39 -27.48 -3.53
C ASP A 196 -6.04 -27.42 -5.01
N GLN A 197 -7.03 -27.25 -5.90
CA GLN A 197 -6.78 -26.92 -7.31
C GLN A 197 -5.98 -25.62 -7.48
N LEU A 198 -6.32 -24.58 -6.71
CA LEU A 198 -5.61 -23.30 -6.73
C LEU A 198 -4.20 -23.37 -6.10
N LYS A 199 -3.95 -24.33 -5.20
CA LYS A 199 -2.61 -24.56 -4.62
C LYS A 199 -1.74 -25.45 -5.51
N ASN A 200 -2.34 -26.47 -6.12
CA ASN A 200 -1.66 -27.45 -6.97
C ASN A 200 -1.37 -26.91 -8.37
N SER A 201 -2.00 -25.81 -8.78
CA SER A 201 -1.47 -24.96 -9.85
C SER A 201 -0.16 -24.31 -9.38
N GLU A 202 0.95 -25.06 -9.44
CA GLU A 202 2.38 -24.69 -9.47
C GLU A 202 2.91 -23.45 -8.70
N VAL A 203 2.24 -22.92 -7.68
CA VAL A 203 2.64 -21.62 -7.08
C VAL A 203 2.81 -21.68 -5.56
N PRO A 204 4.07 -21.78 -5.08
CA PRO A 204 4.40 -21.47 -3.70
C PRO A 204 4.22 -19.96 -3.45
N THR A 205 3.56 -19.63 -2.33
CA THR A 205 3.36 -18.29 -1.75
C THR A 205 3.00 -17.17 -2.76
N PRO A 206 1.71 -17.08 -3.17
CA PRO A 206 1.22 -16.10 -4.16
C PRO A 206 1.61 -14.63 -3.91
N TRP A 207 1.74 -14.22 -2.65
CA TRP A 207 2.13 -12.85 -2.27
C TRP A 207 3.56 -12.47 -2.65
N LEU A 208 4.52 -13.39 -2.49
CA LEU A 208 5.92 -13.12 -2.84
C LEU A 208 6.07 -12.98 -4.35
N ARG A 209 5.32 -13.77 -5.13
CA ARG A 209 5.26 -13.58 -6.58
C ARG A 209 4.60 -12.26 -6.97
N LEU A 210 3.51 -11.85 -6.31
CA LEU A 210 2.82 -10.59 -6.64
C LEU A 210 3.77 -9.39 -6.58
N GLU A 211 4.62 -9.34 -5.54
CA GLU A 211 5.63 -8.28 -5.42
C GLU A 211 6.67 -8.35 -6.54
N THR A 212 7.17 -9.55 -6.88
CA THR A 212 8.12 -9.71 -8.00
C THR A 212 7.51 -9.38 -9.37
N TYR A 213 6.25 -9.75 -9.61
CA TYR A 213 5.51 -9.39 -10.82
C TYR A 213 5.25 -7.90 -10.86
N ASN A 214 4.87 -7.28 -9.74
CA ASN A 214 4.71 -5.83 -9.67
C ASN A 214 6.03 -5.11 -9.97
N GLN A 215 7.15 -5.58 -9.43
CA GLN A 215 8.48 -5.03 -9.73
C GLN A 215 8.84 -5.19 -11.22
N SER A 216 8.57 -6.35 -11.81
CA SER A 216 8.83 -6.63 -13.23
C SER A 216 7.96 -5.76 -14.14
N ARG A 217 6.66 -5.64 -13.82
CA ARG A 217 5.68 -4.75 -14.46
C ARG A 217 6.10 -3.30 -14.38
N MET A 218 6.52 -2.81 -13.21
CA MET A 218 7.01 -1.44 -13.04
C MET A 218 8.30 -1.18 -13.81
N LYS A 219 9.21 -2.16 -13.90
CA LYS A 219 10.42 -2.06 -14.74
C LYS A 219 10.06 -1.99 -16.23
N ALA A 220 9.15 -2.85 -16.69
CA ALA A 220 8.69 -2.84 -18.08
C ALA A 220 7.96 -1.54 -18.44
N LEU A 221 7.11 -1.03 -17.55
CA LEU A 221 6.43 0.26 -17.72
C LEU A 221 7.45 1.41 -17.88
N LYS A 222 8.46 1.48 -17.00
CA LYS A 222 9.50 2.51 -17.10
C LYS A 222 10.28 2.41 -18.40
N ALA A 223 10.67 1.20 -18.81
CA ALA A 223 11.37 0.99 -20.08
C ALA A 223 10.51 1.41 -21.28
N TYR A 224 9.22 1.11 -21.25
CA TYR A 224 8.27 1.56 -22.27
C TYR A 224 8.12 3.08 -22.32
N GLU A 225 7.96 3.74 -21.15
CA GLU A 225 7.88 5.19 -21.07
C GLU A 225 9.16 5.87 -21.55
N GLU A 226 10.33 5.35 -21.17
CA GLU A 226 11.63 5.87 -21.60
C GLU A 226 11.82 5.75 -23.12
N ALA A 227 11.49 4.58 -23.70
CA ALA A 227 11.52 4.38 -25.14
C ALA A 227 10.56 5.34 -25.86
N ALA A 228 9.33 5.48 -25.34
CA ALA A 228 8.34 6.39 -25.91
C ALA A 228 8.78 7.86 -25.85
N ILE A 229 9.37 8.30 -24.73
CA ILE A 229 9.91 9.65 -24.59
C ILE A 229 11.07 9.88 -25.56
N ALA A 230 11.97 8.91 -25.70
CA ALA A 230 13.11 9.02 -26.62
C ALA A 230 12.64 9.13 -28.07
N TYR A 231 11.72 8.25 -28.48
CA TYR A 231 11.15 8.27 -29.81
C TYR A 231 10.32 9.54 -30.07
N GLY A 232 9.46 9.96 -29.14
CA GLY A 232 8.69 11.20 -29.30
C GLY A 232 9.55 12.46 -29.40
N ARG A 233 10.74 12.49 -28.78
CA ARG A 233 11.72 13.56 -29.01
C ARG A 233 12.25 13.54 -30.44
N GLN A 234 12.62 12.38 -30.97
CA GLN A 234 13.07 12.24 -32.36
C GLN A 234 11.97 12.70 -33.32
N MET A 235 10.73 12.27 -33.09
CA MET A 235 9.58 12.66 -33.93
C MET A 235 9.33 14.16 -33.90
N TYR A 236 9.39 14.79 -32.72
CA TYR A 236 9.30 16.24 -32.63
C TYR A 236 10.42 16.97 -33.42
N GLU A 237 11.63 16.41 -33.43
CA GLU A 237 12.77 17.01 -34.16
C GLU A 237 12.67 16.83 -35.67
N HIS A 238 12.02 15.76 -36.15
CA HIS A 238 11.91 15.44 -37.57
C HIS A 238 10.62 15.94 -38.25
N GLU A 239 9.48 15.93 -37.55
CA GLU A 239 8.14 16.14 -38.15
C GLU A 239 7.44 17.42 -37.67
N GLY A 240 8.19 18.52 -37.51
CA GLY A 240 7.72 19.78 -36.93
C GLY A 240 6.26 20.21 -37.25
N ASP A 241 5.60 20.72 -36.20
CA ASP A 241 4.35 21.50 -36.13
C ASP A 241 3.01 20.92 -36.66
N GLN A 242 2.96 19.72 -37.24
CA GLN A 242 1.67 19.16 -37.71
C GLN A 242 0.82 18.52 -36.60
N ASN A 243 1.41 18.23 -35.44
CA ASN A 243 0.73 17.57 -34.31
C ASN A 243 0.42 18.57 -33.17
N PRO A 244 -0.80 18.60 -32.60
CA PRO A 244 -1.13 19.46 -31.45
C PRO A 244 -0.19 19.25 -30.24
N LEU A 245 0.31 18.02 -30.03
CA LEU A 245 1.33 17.73 -29.02
C LEU A 245 2.66 18.41 -29.32
N ALA A 246 3.07 18.47 -30.60
CA ALA A 246 4.27 19.20 -31.01
C ALA A 246 4.12 20.70 -30.73
N THR A 247 2.97 21.31 -31.00
CA THR A 247 2.71 22.71 -30.64
C THR A 247 2.85 22.95 -29.14
N GLN A 248 2.27 22.08 -28.30
CA GLN A 248 2.41 22.18 -26.85
C GLN A 248 3.86 22.03 -26.38
N ILE A 249 4.61 21.08 -26.96
CA ILE A 249 6.04 20.92 -26.71
C ILE A 249 6.79 22.22 -27.03
N THR A 250 6.52 22.84 -28.19
CA THR A 250 7.13 24.12 -28.59
C THR A 250 6.81 25.23 -27.58
N LEU A 251 5.57 25.33 -27.10
CA LEU A 251 5.16 26.30 -26.08
C LEU A 251 5.92 26.10 -24.75
N HIS A 252 6.04 24.87 -24.25
CA HIS A 252 6.80 24.62 -23.03
C HIS A 252 8.31 24.87 -23.21
N ARG A 253 8.90 24.51 -24.37
CA ARG A 253 10.32 24.80 -24.68
C ARG A 253 10.59 26.30 -24.74
N THR A 254 9.71 27.07 -25.37
CA THR A 254 9.84 28.54 -25.44
C THR A 254 9.67 29.17 -24.06
N ARG A 255 8.71 28.71 -23.25
CA ARG A 255 8.52 29.19 -21.89
C ARG A 255 9.74 28.92 -21.00
N ILE A 256 10.35 27.73 -21.09
CA ILE A 256 11.61 27.41 -20.38
C ILE A 256 12.74 28.35 -20.80
N LYS A 257 12.88 28.64 -22.10
CA LYS A 257 13.90 29.58 -22.59
C LYS A 257 13.68 30.99 -22.02
N GLN A 258 12.45 31.49 -22.01
CA GLN A 258 12.09 32.79 -21.45
C GLN A 258 12.40 32.86 -19.94
N LEU A 259 11.91 31.89 -19.16
CA LEU A 259 12.17 31.82 -17.72
C LEU A 259 13.67 31.71 -17.42
N GLY A 260 14.42 30.97 -18.24
CA GLY A 260 15.88 30.89 -18.14
C GLY A 260 16.58 32.22 -18.42
N GLY A 261 16.05 33.02 -19.36
CA GLY A 261 16.47 34.40 -19.59
C GLY A 261 16.23 35.30 -18.38
N GLU A 262 15.00 35.26 -17.82
CA GLU A 262 14.62 36.04 -16.63
C GLU A 262 15.50 35.72 -15.42
N ILE A 263 15.89 34.44 -15.23
CA ILE A 263 16.83 34.05 -14.17
C ILE A 263 18.20 34.69 -14.38
N LYS A 264 18.75 34.64 -15.61
CA LYS A 264 20.05 35.24 -15.92
C LYS A 264 20.04 36.75 -15.69
N GLU A 265 18.98 37.44 -16.10
CA GLU A 265 18.82 38.88 -15.85
C GLU A 265 18.80 39.20 -14.35
N LYS A 266 18.06 38.43 -13.55
CA LYS A 266 18.03 38.62 -12.09
C LYS A 266 19.37 38.33 -11.44
N GLN A 267 20.10 37.30 -11.89
CA GLN A 267 21.45 36.99 -11.42
C GLN A 267 22.42 38.13 -11.74
N ASN A 268 22.38 38.67 -12.96
CA ASN A 268 23.18 39.83 -13.33
C ASN A 268 22.85 41.05 -12.46
N ARG A 269 21.57 41.29 -12.18
CA ARG A 269 21.15 42.38 -11.29
C ARG A 269 21.68 42.23 -9.87
N ILE A 270 21.71 41.02 -9.32
CA ILE A 270 22.34 40.75 -8.01
C ILE A 270 23.83 41.12 -8.06
N LYS A 271 24.55 40.66 -9.09
CA LYS A 271 25.98 40.95 -9.24
C LYS A 271 26.29 42.43 -9.37
N ILE A 272 25.44 43.19 -10.09
CA ILE A 272 25.57 44.65 -10.18
C ILE A 272 25.40 45.28 -8.79
N GLN A 273 24.37 44.89 -8.03
CA GLN A 273 24.15 45.41 -6.67
C GLN A 273 25.32 45.12 -5.73
N GLU A 274 25.95 43.95 -5.86
CA GLU A 274 27.14 43.58 -5.08
C GLU A 274 28.35 44.45 -5.43
N LEU A 275 28.58 44.70 -6.73
CA LEU A 275 29.68 45.55 -7.19
C LEU A 275 29.48 47.02 -6.79
N GLU A 276 28.24 47.53 -6.90
CA GLU A 276 27.90 48.89 -6.44
C GLU A 276 28.18 49.05 -4.93
N ALA A 277 27.81 48.06 -4.12
CA ALA A 277 28.11 48.07 -2.69
C ALA A 277 29.62 48.05 -2.40
N GLN A 278 30.40 47.28 -3.18
CA GLN A 278 31.86 47.27 -3.06
C GLN A 278 32.48 48.62 -3.43
N ILE A 279 32.03 49.24 -4.51
CA ILE A 279 32.50 50.58 -4.92
C ILE A 279 32.23 51.59 -3.80
N GLU A 280 31.06 51.53 -3.17
CA GLU A 280 30.71 52.44 -2.08
C GLU A 280 31.60 52.26 -0.85
N ILE A 281 31.91 51.01 -0.48
CA ILE A 281 32.86 50.71 0.59
C ILE A 281 34.26 51.25 0.27
N GLU A 282 34.74 51.09 -0.96
CA GLU A 282 36.05 51.61 -1.36
C GLU A 282 36.09 53.14 -1.39
N LYS A 283 35.00 53.82 -1.79
CA LYS A 283 34.91 55.29 -1.67
C LYS A 283 35.04 55.75 -0.23
N GLN A 284 34.33 55.11 0.71
CA GLN A 284 34.42 55.44 2.14
C GLN A 284 35.84 55.24 2.68
N LYS A 285 36.55 54.20 2.22
CA LYS A 285 37.97 53.99 2.58
C LYS A 285 38.87 55.10 2.02
N ILE A 286 38.66 55.51 0.77
CA ILE A 286 39.43 56.59 0.14
C ILE A 286 39.21 57.90 0.91
N GLU A 287 37.97 58.25 1.24
CA GLU A 287 37.64 59.43 2.03
C GLU A 287 38.32 59.39 3.40
N HIS A 288 38.25 58.24 4.10
CA HIS A 288 38.91 58.08 5.39
C HIS A 288 40.43 58.25 5.30
N ILE A 289 41.08 57.69 4.27
CA ILE A 289 42.52 57.85 4.04
C ILE A 289 42.84 59.32 3.70
N ALA A 290 42.00 60.00 2.92
CA ALA A 290 42.19 61.40 2.60
C ALA A 290 42.14 62.28 3.87
N ASP A 291 41.21 62.01 4.78
CA ASP A 291 41.11 62.68 6.08
C ASP A 291 42.36 62.44 6.93
N GLN A 292 42.86 61.20 6.97
CA GLN A 292 44.11 60.86 7.67
C GLN A 292 45.31 61.62 7.09
N ILE A 293 45.42 61.70 5.76
CA ILE A 293 46.48 62.48 5.10
C ILE A 293 46.36 63.96 5.47
N GLY A 294 45.14 64.51 5.47
CA GLY A 294 44.88 65.89 5.88
C GLY A 294 45.34 66.17 7.31
N ALA A 295 45.01 65.27 8.25
CA ALA A 295 45.43 65.37 9.64
C ALA A 295 46.96 65.30 9.79
N LEU A 296 47.62 64.36 9.10
CA LEU A 296 49.08 64.23 9.12
C LEU A 296 49.78 65.46 8.53
N ARG A 297 49.26 66.05 7.45
CA ARG A 297 49.78 67.30 6.89
C ARG A 297 49.69 68.44 7.89
N ALA A 298 48.56 68.59 8.58
CA ALA A 298 48.41 69.60 9.62
C ALA A 298 49.41 69.40 10.78
N GLN A 299 49.68 68.14 11.17
CA GLN A 299 50.72 67.84 12.16
C GLN A 299 52.12 68.23 11.68
N ILE A 300 52.45 67.97 10.41
CA ILE A 300 53.73 68.37 9.80
C ILE A 300 53.87 69.91 9.82
N ASP A 301 52.83 70.65 9.46
CA ASP A 301 52.85 72.12 9.45
C ASP A 301 53.04 72.70 10.87
N GLN A 302 52.41 72.09 11.88
CA GLN A 302 52.62 72.44 13.28
C GLN A 302 54.06 72.19 13.72
N LEU A 303 54.64 71.02 13.37
CA LEU A 303 56.03 70.70 13.68
C LEU A 303 57.00 71.66 12.98
N ASN A 304 56.79 71.97 11.70
CA ASN A 304 57.61 72.93 10.95
C ASN A 304 57.57 74.32 11.58
N SER A 305 56.38 74.77 12.00
CA SER A 305 56.20 76.04 12.71
C SER A 305 56.94 76.04 14.06
N ALA A 306 56.88 74.94 14.81
CA ALA A 306 57.61 74.79 16.06
C ALA A 306 59.13 74.81 15.85
N ILE A 307 59.63 74.15 14.80
CA ILE A 307 61.04 74.17 14.41
C ILE A 307 61.48 75.60 14.07
N ALA A 308 60.69 76.34 13.29
CA ALA A 308 60.99 77.73 12.94
C ALA A 308 61.08 78.64 14.18
N LYS A 309 60.14 78.49 15.12
CA LYS A 309 60.18 79.19 16.42
C LYS A 309 61.42 78.83 17.24
N ARG A 310 61.82 77.56 17.30
CA ARG A 310 63.05 77.15 17.99
C ARG A 310 64.30 77.70 17.31
N ARG A 311 64.37 77.69 15.98
CA ARG A 311 65.49 78.27 15.22
C ARG A 311 65.66 79.77 15.47
N THR A 312 64.56 80.52 15.55
CA THR A 312 64.60 81.95 15.87
C THR A 312 65.06 82.19 17.30
N LEU A 313 64.57 81.41 18.27
CA LEU A 313 65.04 81.46 19.65
C LEU A 313 66.55 81.18 19.78
N ILE A 314 67.06 80.15 19.10
CA ILE A 314 68.50 79.83 19.08
C ILE A 314 69.30 81.03 18.57
N ARG A 315 68.91 81.64 17.44
CA ARG A 315 69.60 82.84 16.92
C ARG A 315 69.59 84.00 17.90
N MET A 316 68.49 84.23 18.61
CA MET A 316 68.42 85.28 19.63
C MET A 316 69.40 85.01 20.78
N LEU A 317 69.46 83.76 21.26
CA LEU A 317 70.37 83.35 22.33
C LEU A 317 71.85 83.41 21.90
N GLU A 318 72.16 83.02 20.66
CA GLU A 318 73.50 83.14 20.07
C GLU A 318 73.91 84.61 19.90
N GLY A 319 72.99 85.49 19.49
CA GLY A 319 73.23 86.93 19.40
C GLY A 319 73.50 87.60 20.75
N THR A 320 72.90 87.11 21.84
CA THR A 320 73.19 87.59 23.20
C THR A 320 74.47 87.02 23.81
N GLY A 321 75.11 86.03 23.17
CA GLY A 321 76.35 85.42 23.65
C GLY A 321 77.63 86.12 23.16
N ASN A 322 77.51 87.15 22.32
CA ASN A 322 78.64 87.82 21.67
C ASN A 322 78.91 89.26 22.20
N ASP A 323 78.19 89.67 23.25
CA ASP A 323 78.40 90.94 23.98
C ASP A 323 78.85 90.65 25.44
N GLY A 324 80.01 90.01 25.58
CA GLY A 324 80.69 89.74 26.86
C GLY A 324 82.19 89.86 26.75
#